data_AF-F9Q5W4-F1
#
_entry.id   AF-F9Q5W4-F1
#
_cell.length_a   1.000
_cell.length_b   1.000
_cell.length_c   1.000
_cell.angle_alpha   90.00
_cell.angle_beta   90.00
_cell.angle_gamma   90.00
#
_symmetry.space_group_name_H-M   'P 1'
#
loop_
_entity.id
_entity.type
_entity.pdbx_description
1 polymer ?
#
loop_
_entity_poly.entity_id
_entity_poly.type
_entity_poly.pdbx_seq_one_letter_code
_entity_poly.pdbx_strand_id
1 'polypeptide(L)'
;MKKSFLLLLGALISFNGRAEISSPIENSQAVVQTHPKESGLMLDIARHFYPPEVIKSFIDTLSEAGGTFLHLHFSDDENYALESELLNQRVDGAIQKTEFILIRLPKNLF
;
A
#
# COMPACT_ATOMS: atom_id res chain seq x y z
N MET A 1 -66.76 -20.43 -31.63
CA MET A 1 -66.12 -20.20 -32.95
C MET A 1 -64.63 -20.00 -32.76
N LYS A 2 -63.81 -20.75 -33.52
CA LYS A 2 -62.35 -20.60 -33.76
C LYS A 2 -61.45 -20.89 -32.51
N LYS A 3 -60.98 -22.14 -32.32
CA LYS A 3 -59.87 -22.87 -33.00
C LYS A 3 -58.47 -22.48 -32.47
N SER A 4 -57.88 -23.43 -31.75
CA SER A 4 -56.47 -23.89 -31.77
C SER A 4 -55.32 -22.89 -31.60
N PHE A 5 -54.43 -23.18 -30.65
CA PHE A 5 -53.19 -23.90 -30.99
C PHE A 5 -52.58 -24.55 -29.73
N LEU A 6 -52.45 -25.86 -29.79
CA LEU A 6 -51.75 -26.71 -28.85
C LEU A 6 -50.32 -26.87 -29.37
N LEU A 7 -49.32 -26.72 -28.51
CA LEU A 7 -48.12 -27.56 -28.64
C LEU A 7 -47.60 -27.93 -27.25
N LEU A 8 -48.04 -29.12 -26.88
CA LEU A 8 -47.54 -29.93 -25.79
C LEU A 8 -46.22 -30.56 -26.26
N LEU A 9 -45.13 -30.38 -25.50
CA LEU A 9 -44.08 -31.39 -25.46
C LEU A 9 -43.85 -31.77 -24.00
N GLY A 10 -44.41 -32.90 -23.63
CA GLY A 10 -44.14 -33.56 -22.36
C GLY A 10 -42.99 -34.55 -22.50
N ALA A 11 -42.22 -34.66 -21.42
CA ALA A 11 -41.72 -35.93 -20.88
C ALA A 11 -41.26 -35.62 -19.43
N LEU A 12 -42.12 -35.88 -18.45
CA LEU A 12 -42.12 -37.12 -17.64
C LEU A 12 -40.83 -37.32 -16.85
N ILE A 13 -40.81 -36.79 -15.62
CA ILE A 13 -40.25 -37.51 -14.48
C ILE A 13 -41.33 -37.49 -13.40
N SER A 14 -41.82 -38.68 -13.08
CA SER A 14 -42.77 -38.93 -12.00
C SER A 14 -41.97 -39.19 -10.73
N PHE A 15 -42.15 -38.40 -9.67
CA PHE A 15 -41.98 -38.89 -8.29
C PHE A 15 -42.69 -38.00 -7.25
N ASN A 16 -43.58 -38.67 -6.53
CA ASN A 16 -44.30 -38.37 -5.29
C ASN A 16 -43.85 -37.17 -4.42
N GLY A 17 -44.82 -36.28 -4.16
CA GLY A 17 -45.16 -35.84 -2.80
C GLY A 17 -44.39 -34.65 -2.19
N ARG A 18 -45.19 -33.80 -1.53
CA ARG A 18 -44.83 -32.77 -0.54
C ARG A 18 -44.41 -31.40 -1.11
N ALA A 19 -45.20 -30.38 -0.76
CA ALA A 19 -44.91 -28.98 -1.00
C ALA A 19 -43.64 -28.56 -0.21
N GLU A 20 -42.65 -28.03 -0.90
CA GLU A 20 -41.51 -27.33 -0.29
C GLU A 20 -41.61 -25.86 -0.70
N ILE A 21 -41.74 -25.02 0.32
CA ILE A 21 -41.82 -23.58 0.26
C ILE A 21 -40.52 -23.06 -0.38
N SER A 22 -40.65 -22.21 -1.40
CA SER A 22 -39.51 -21.52 -2.00
C SER A 22 -38.73 -20.76 -0.92
N SER A 23 -37.51 -21.18 -0.63
CA SER A 23 -36.58 -20.35 0.13
C SER A 23 -36.25 -19.09 -0.68
N PRO A 24 -36.11 -17.92 -0.04
CA PRO A 24 -35.56 -16.76 -0.72
C PRO A 24 -34.14 -17.11 -1.17
N ILE A 25 -33.83 -16.83 -2.43
CA ILE A 25 -32.47 -16.89 -2.95
C ILE A 25 -31.64 -15.90 -2.11
N GLU A 26 -30.89 -16.42 -1.14
CA GLU A 26 -29.92 -15.65 -0.39
C GLU A 26 -28.77 -15.35 -1.35
N ASN A 27 -28.83 -14.16 -1.94
CA ASN A 27 -27.80 -13.64 -2.81
C ASN A 27 -26.53 -13.42 -1.95
N SER A 28 -25.73 -14.47 -1.78
CA SER A 28 -24.38 -14.39 -1.23
C SER A 28 -23.54 -13.55 -2.19
N GLN A 29 -23.59 -12.23 -2.02
CA GLN A 29 -22.61 -11.33 -2.59
C GLN A 29 -21.25 -11.78 -2.06
N ALA A 30 -20.44 -12.37 -2.93
CA ALA A 30 -19.06 -12.68 -2.63
C ALA A 30 -18.39 -11.37 -2.17
N VAL A 31 -18.08 -11.29 -0.88
CA VAL A 31 -17.30 -10.18 -0.31
C VAL A 31 -15.90 -10.31 -0.89
N VAL A 32 -15.64 -9.61 -1.99
CA VAL A 32 -14.29 -9.47 -2.52
C VAL A 32 -13.52 -8.63 -1.52
N GLN A 33 -12.69 -9.29 -0.71
CA GLN A 33 -11.73 -8.59 0.14
C GLN A 33 -10.67 -7.97 -0.77
N THR A 34 -10.84 -6.69 -1.10
CA THR A 34 -9.82 -5.93 -1.79
C THR A 34 -8.86 -5.36 -0.76
N HIS A 35 -7.61 -5.81 -0.78
CA HIS A 35 -6.55 -5.11 -0.05
C HIS A 35 -6.34 -3.74 -0.70
N PRO A 36 -6.25 -2.65 0.09
CA PRO A 36 -5.94 -1.34 -0.46
C PRO A 36 -4.59 -1.41 -1.18
N LYS A 37 -4.52 -0.83 -2.38
CA LYS A 37 -3.28 -0.75 -3.14
C LYS A 37 -2.33 0.22 -2.44
N GLU A 38 -1.14 -0.24 -2.12
CA GLU A 38 -0.08 0.61 -1.59
C GLU A 38 0.69 1.29 -2.73
N SER A 39 1.02 2.56 -2.55
CA SER A 39 1.81 3.36 -3.49
C SER A 39 2.69 4.31 -2.69
N GLY A 40 3.94 4.50 -3.08
CA GLY A 40 4.87 5.25 -2.25
C GLY A 40 6.09 5.75 -2.99
N LEU A 41 6.91 6.49 -2.24
CA LEU A 41 8.19 7.02 -2.68
C LEU A 41 9.30 6.52 -1.73
N MET A 42 10.50 6.32 -2.26
CA MET A 42 11.70 6.12 -1.43
C MET A 42 12.65 7.31 -1.60
N LEU A 43 13.09 7.89 -0.49
CA LEU A 43 14.11 8.94 -0.47
C LEU A 43 15.40 8.39 0.13
N ASP A 44 16.50 8.49 -0.62
CA ASP A 44 17.85 8.23 -0.10
C ASP A 44 18.39 9.49 0.56
N ILE A 45 18.25 9.53 1.88
CA ILE A 45 18.73 10.64 2.71
C ILE A 45 20.13 10.37 3.28
N ALA A 46 20.65 9.15 3.08
CA ALA A 46 22.01 8.78 3.48
C ALA A 46 23.04 9.45 2.57
N ARG A 47 22.81 9.42 1.25
CA ARG A 47 23.74 9.99 0.25
C ARG A 47 23.50 11.46 -0.09
N HIS A 48 22.28 11.95 0.11
CA HIS A 48 21.91 13.34 -0.14
C HIS A 48 21.15 13.94 1.04
N PHE A 49 21.59 15.12 1.48
CA PHE A 49 20.91 15.82 2.57
C PHE A 49 19.68 16.57 2.04
N TYR A 50 18.50 16.20 2.54
CA TYR A 50 17.28 16.97 2.35
C TYR A 50 16.93 17.70 3.64
N PRO A 51 16.77 19.03 3.63
CA PRO A 51 16.21 19.75 4.76
C PRO A 51 14.82 19.20 5.14
N PRO A 52 14.43 19.25 6.42
CA PRO A 52 13.12 18.75 6.87
C PRO A 52 11.94 19.34 6.07
N GLU A 53 12.07 20.60 5.64
CA GLU A 53 11.01 21.30 4.90
C GLU A 53 10.81 20.69 3.50
N VAL A 54 11.90 20.23 2.87
CA VAL A 54 11.85 19.55 1.58
C VAL A 54 11.23 18.16 1.73
N ILE A 55 11.58 17.42 2.79
CA ILE A 55 10.96 16.11 3.07
C ILE A 55 9.44 16.27 3.28
N LYS A 56 9.01 17.30 4.02
CA LYS A 56 7.57 17.61 4.18
C LYS A 56 6.89 17.89 2.84
N SER A 57 7.53 18.64 1.93
CA SER A 57 6.97 18.89 0.59
C SER A 57 6.78 17.60 -0.23
N PHE A 58 7.66 16.60 -0.06
CA PHE A 58 7.45 15.28 -0.66
C PHE A 58 6.27 14.54 -0.04
N ILE A 59 6.08 14.64 1.28
CA ILE A 59 4.91 14.05 1.97
C ILE A 59 3.61 14.67 1.45
N ASP A 60 3.56 15.99 1.33
CA ASP A 60 2.39 16.72 0.83
C ASP A 60 2.07 16.28 -0.61
N THR A 61 3.08 16.30 -1.49
CA THR A 61 2.95 15.87 -2.89
C THR A 61 2.50 14.41 -3.00
N LEU A 62 3.07 13.52 -2.19
CA LEU A 62 2.72 12.10 -2.15
C LEU A 62 1.27 11.92 -1.71
N SER A 63 0.83 12.64 -0.68
CA SER A 63 -0.54 12.59 -0.17
C SER A 63 -1.55 13.09 -1.21
N GLU A 64 -1.24 14.19 -1.91
CA GLU A 64 -2.08 14.72 -2.99
C GLU A 64 -2.22 13.73 -4.15
N ALA A 65 -1.16 12.96 -4.44
CA ALA A 65 -1.16 11.93 -5.47
C ALA A 65 -1.82 10.60 -5.03
N GLY A 66 -2.30 10.48 -3.80
CA GLY A 66 -2.90 9.25 -3.26
C GLY A 66 -1.89 8.17 -2.86
N GLY A 67 -0.64 8.58 -2.60
CA GLY A 67 0.37 7.70 -2.02
C GLY A 67 0.08 7.39 -0.55
N THR A 68 0.53 6.22 -0.12
CA THR A 68 0.24 5.61 1.18
C THR A 68 1.47 5.46 2.06
N PHE A 69 2.69 5.51 1.52
CA PHE A 69 3.92 5.40 2.30
C PHE A 69 5.11 6.19 1.74
N LEU A 70 5.93 6.71 2.64
CA LEU A 70 7.24 7.27 2.34
C LEU A 70 8.32 6.43 3.02
N HIS A 71 9.21 5.84 2.24
CA HIS A 71 10.34 5.07 2.72
C HIS A 71 11.58 5.95 2.78
N LEU A 72 12.15 6.16 3.97
CA LEU A 72 13.39 6.88 4.16
C LEU A 72 14.56 5.90 4.26
N HIS A 73 15.43 5.88 3.26
CA HIS A 73 16.69 5.15 3.29
C HIS A 73 17.75 6.04 3.95
N PHE A 74 17.91 5.89 5.27
CA PHE A 74 18.68 6.80 6.11
C PHE A 74 20.08 6.30 6.47
N SER A 75 20.45 5.08 6.07
CA SER A 75 21.75 4.49 6.36
C SER A 75 22.33 3.81 5.12
N ASP A 76 23.61 4.03 4.86
CA ASP A 76 24.39 3.35 3.84
C ASP A 76 25.84 3.17 4.34
N ASP A 77 26.66 2.45 3.59
CA ASP A 77 28.08 2.17 3.90
C ASP A 77 28.89 3.45 4.09
N GLU A 78 28.50 4.55 3.41
CA GLU A 78 29.24 5.80 3.43
C GLU A 78 28.78 6.78 4.51
N ASN A 79 27.52 6.71 4.93
CA ASN A 79 26.90 7.77 5.74
C ASN A 79 25.63 7.30 6.46
N TYR A 80 25.29 7.99 7.55
CA TYR A 80 24.05 7.76 8.28
C TYR A 80 23.40 9.11 8.60
N ALA A 81 22.11 9.25 8.28
CA ALA A 81 21.46 10.55 8.19
C ALA A 81 20.80 11.01 9.49
N LEU A 82 20.68 10.11 10.46
CA LEU A 82 20.09 10.41 11.77
C LEU A 82 21.18 10.61 12.81
N GLU A 83 20.89 11.44 13.81
CA GLU A 83 21.77 11.54 14.96
C GLU A 83 21.68 10.28 15.81
N SER A 84 22.83 9.81 16.30
CA SER A 84 22.94 8.67 17.19
C SER A 84 24.05 8.90 18.21
N GLU A 85 23.65 9.04 19.48
CA GLU A 85 24.61 9.17 20.58
C GLU A 85 25.49 7.92 20.71
N LEU A 86 24.89 6.74 20.51
CA LEU A 86 25.56 5.45 20.64
C LEU A 86 26.67 5.27 19.61
N LEU A 87 26.44 5.73 18.37
CA LEU A 87 27.42 5.66 17.29
C LEU A 87 28.35 6.88 17.26
N ASN A 88 28.23 7.77 18.26
CA ASN A 88 28.89 9.06 18.33
C ASN A 88 28.72 9.88 17.04
N GLN A 89 27.50 9.88 16.52
CA GLN A 89 27.10 10.51 15.28
C GLN A 89 26.18 11.69 15.60
N ARG A 90 26.77 12.86 15.76
CA ARG A 90 26.10 14.07 16.25
C ARG A 90 26.32 15.22 15.27
N VAL A 91 25.42 16.21 15.24
CA VAL A 91 25.53 17.38 14.35
C VAL A 91 26.81 18.19 14.58
N ASP A 92 27.40 18.15 15.78
CA ASP A 92 28.68 18.82 16.09
C ASP A 92 29.85 18.25 15.29
N GLY A 93 29.79 16.96 14.92
CA GLY A 93 30.73 16.29 14.03
C GLY A 93 30.35 16.34 12.56
N ALA A 94 29.27 17.04 12.19
CA ALA A 94 28.81 17.10 10.81
C ALA A 94 29.73 17.96 9.93
N ILE A 95 30.03 17.45 8.73
CA ILE A 95 30.78 18.18 7.72
C ILE A 95 29.78 18.92 6.85
N GLN A 96 29.74 20.24 6.96
CA GLN A 96 29.00 21.09 6.02
C GLN A 96 29.85 21.25 4.75
N LYS A 97 29.34 20.75 3.64
CA LYS A 97 29.82 21.11 2.31
C LYS A 97 28.83 22.08 1.68
N THR A 98 29.29 22.85 0.70
CA THR A 98 28.49 23.88 0.01
C THR A 98 27.13 23.35 -0.50
N GLU A 99 27.08 22.07 -0.86
CA GLU A 99 25.90 21.43 -1.47
C GLU A 99 25.10 20.53 -0.50
N PHE A 100 25.69 20.09 0.61
CA PHE A 100 25.05 19.13 1.53
C PHE A 100 25.76 19.03 2.88
N ILE A 101 25.03 18.57 3.90
CA ILE A 101 25.54 18.28 5.25
C ILE A 101 25.60 16.78 5.44
N LEU A 102 26.77 16.22 5.79
CA LEU A 102 26.90 14.80 6.15
C LEU A 102 27.37 14.65 7.59
N ILE A 103 26.69 13.78 8.36
CA ILE A 103 27.19 13.31 9.65
C ILE A 103 27.96 12.02 9.42
N ARG A 104 29.29 12.09 9.36
CA ARG A 104 30.12 10.94 9.02
C ARG A 104 30.27 9.98 10.21
N LEU A 105 30.12 8.68 9.98
CA LEU A 105 30.45 7.66 10.99
C LEU A 105 31.95 7.67 11.31
N PRO A 106 32.33 7.53 12.60
CA PRO A 106 33.73 7.37 12.97
C PRO A 106 34.31 6.12 12.29
N LYS A 107 35.51 6.22 11.72
CA LYS A 107 36.16 5.17 10.89
C LYS A 107 36.50 3.87 11.64
N ASN A 108 36.18 3.80 12.91
CA ASN A 108 36.61 2.78 13.87
C ASN A 108 35.41 2.16 14.61
N LEU A 109 34.23 2.20 13.97
CA LEU A 109 33.00 1.61 14.49
C LEU A 109 32.70 0.19 13.96
N PHE A 110 33.58 -0.36 13.12
CA PHE A 110 33.61 -1.77 12.69
C PHE A 110 35.06 -2.25 12.56
#